data_AF-A0AAD8Y0L3-F1
#
_entry.id   AF-A0AAD8Y0L3-F1
#
_cell.length_a   1.000
_cell.length_b   1.000
_cell.length_c   1.000
_cell.angle_alpha   90.00
_cell.angle_beta   90.00
_cell.angle_gamma   90.00
#
_symmetry.space_group_name_H-M   'P 1'
#
loop_
_entity.id
_entity.type
_entity.pdbx_description
1 polymer ?
#
loop_
_entity_poly.entity_id
_entity_poly.type
_entity_poly.pdbx_seq_one_letter_code
_entity_poly.pdbx_strand_id
1 'polypeptide(L)'
;MILSSSSFNSWPSSSLPSVGVAILTIFIGYILFEIGFFFHYHRNLIPFANQICPTRPPAPYRDYRDVGERVKLLSRIIDRRLEAHYHLTKSTQEVVSASEVLYNFIESWFCKKKVDDIKYTRFSEQLDITTLGVGLCPPLSLSSYSFGGTSNITDDDGFTSSSNDSLPQLVNNKNVQKNTASLRRDNMDEFLSWAFFGVDCATVESDTNMNEALGQFYTILQSKAGLQFEPGKNTHFIPRWFTFERVQSLYRPFGVYAAMALMQFTANCVLYIMGFRQYTCERGLRYWHRSAIRQQQQYSPFLFFHGIAPGGHVPYLPMVMLGLLRGKDLVIEISSSLKTSPYLILFALMLYRRKILCMEFWKLFINTLTRIK
;
A
#
# COMPACT_ATOMS: atom_id res chain seq x y z
N MET A 1 -35.00 67.12 6.81
CA MET A 1 -34.14 66.39 5.86
C MET A 1 -34.90 65.12 5.48
N ILE A 2 -35.64 65.19 4.37
CA ILE A 2 -36.55 64.13 3.89
C ILE A 2 -35.75 63.32 2.88
N LEU A 3 -35.42 62.07 3.22
CA LEU A 3 -34.76 61.15 2.30
C LEU A 3 -35.77 60.69 1.25
N SER A 4 -35.54 61.17 0.03
CA SER A 4 -36.25 60.79 -1.19
C SER A 4 -36.20 59.27 -1.37
N SER A 5 -37.39 58.67 -1.41
CA SER A 5 -37.64 57.29 -1.81
C SER A 5 -37.34 57.15 -3.30
N SER A 6 -36.07 56.89 -3.63
CA SER A 6 -35.64 56.53 -4.98
C SER A 6 -36.33 55.23 -5.39
N SER A 7 -37.14 55.34 -6.42
CA SER A 7 -37.76 54.29 -7.21
C SER A 7 -36.84 53.09 -7.42
N PHE A 8 -37.14 51.96 -6.76
CA PHE A 8 -36.65 50.65 -7.15
C PHE A 8 -37.21 50.36 -8.55
N ASN A 9 -36.40 50.70 -9.56
CA ASN A 9 -36.67 50.38 -10.95
C ASN A 9 -36.97 48.89 -11.07
N SER A 10 -38.13 48.59 -11.67
CA SER A 10 -38.58 47.28 -12.08
C SER A 10 -37.48 46.60 -12.89
N TRP A 11 -36.75 45.68 -12.26
CA TRP A 11 -35.93 44.74 -13.01
C TRP A 11 -36.88 43.99 -13.94
N PRO A 12 -36.63 43.98 -15.26
CA PRO A 12 -37.45 43.22 -16.17
C PRO A 12 -37.43 41.77 -15.67
N SER A 13 -38.61 41.20 -15.48
CA SER A 13 -38.82 39.80 -15.12
C SER A 13 -38.37 38.92 -16.29
N SER A 14 -37.06 38.89 -16.54
CA SER A 14 -36.43 37.90 -17.40
C SER A 14 -36.65 36.56 -16.73
N SER A 15 -37.40 35.71 -17.44
CA SER A 15 -37.71 34.36 -17.02
C SER A 15 -36.41 33.64 -16.66
N LEU A 16 -36.23 33.35 -15.36
CA LEU A 16 -35.17 32.45 -14.92
C LEU A 16 -35.28 31.16 -15.76
N PRO A 17 -34.15 30.63 -16.26
CA PRO A 17 -34.17 29.36 -16.97
C PRO A 17 -34.85 28.32 -16.09
N SER A 18 -35.66 27.45 -16.68
CA SER A 18 -36.29 26.37 -15.92
C SER A 18 -35.20 25.57 -15.21
N VAL A 19 -35.47 25.11 -13.98
CA VAL A 19 -34.50 24.37 -13.14
C VAL A 19 -33.85 23.22 -13.93
N GLY A 20 -34.60 22.57 -14.82
CA GLY A 20 -34.10 21.52 -15.71
C GLY A 20 -33.01 22.01 -16.67
N VAL A 21 -33.16 23.21 -17.26
CA VAL A 21 -32.14 23.79 -18.15
C VAL A 21 -30.87 24.08 -17.36
N ALA A 22 -30.97 24.63 -16.15
CA ALA A 22 -29.80 24.93 -15.32
C ALA A 22 -29.01 23.65 -14.93
N ILE A 23 -29.72 22.59 -14.51
CA ILE A 23 -29.10 21.30 -14.16
C ILE A 23 -28.40 20.71 -15.39
N LEU A 24 -29.05 20.73 -16.55
CA LEU A 24 -28.47 20.23 -17.79
C LEU A 24 -27.21 21.01 -18.18
N THR A 25 -27.23 22.34 -18.07
CA THR A 25 -26.05 23.18 -18.34
C THR A 25 -24.88 22.84 -17.42
N ILE A 26 -25.13 22.67 -16.11
CA ILE A 26 -24.08 22.28 -15.14
C ILE A 26 -23.52 20.89 -15.49
N PHE A 27 -24.39 19.93 -15.82
CA PHE A 27 -23.98 18.59 -16.18
C PHE A 27 -23.11 18.58 -17.44
N ILE A 28 -23.52 19.29 -18.50
CA ILE A 28 -22.71 19.45 -19.72
C ILE A 28 -21.36 20.09 -19.40
N GLY A 29 -21.35 21.15 -18.59
CA GLY A 29 -20.11 21.79 -18.15
C GLY A 29 -19.17 20.84 -17.41
N TYR A 30 -19.71 19.99 -16.52
CA TYR A 30 -18.94 18.96 -15.84
C TYR A 30 -18.34 17.93 -16.80
N ILE A 31 -19.13 17.42 -17.76
CA ILE A 31 -18.64 16.45 -18.75
C ILE A 31 -17.52 17.06 -19.61
N LEU A 32 -17.66 18.31 -20.05
CA LEU A 32 -16.61 18.99 -20.82
C LEU A 32 -15.34 19.19 -20.00
N PHE A 33 -15.48 19.59 -18.74
CA PHE A 33 -14.36 19.71 -17.82
C PHE A 33 -13.65 18.37 -17.61
N GLU A 34 -14.41 17.29 -17.41
CA GLU A 34 -13.91 15.93 -17.20
C GLU A 34 -13.13 15.42 -18.41
N ILE A 35 -13.62 15.68 -19.63
CA ILE A 35 -12.88 15.38 -20.87
C ILE A 35 -11.56 16.16 -20.92
N GLY A 36 -11.58 17.46 -20.60
CA GLY A 36 -10.37 18.27 -20.52
C GLY A 36 -9.37 17.75 -19.49
N PHE A 37 -9.86 17.35 -18.32
CA PHE A 37 -9.05 16.75 -17.25
C PHE A 37 -8.45 15.41 -17.68
N PHE A 38 -9.21 14.55 -18.37
CA PHE A 38 -8.71 13.29 -18.93
C PHE A 38 -7.50 13.51 -19.85
N PHE A 39 -7.57 14.48 -20.77
CA PHE A 39 -6.44 14.80 -21.63
C PHE A 39 -5.27 15.39 -20.86
N HIS A 40 -5.52 16.32 -19.93
CA HIS A 40 -4.47 16.90 -19.10
C HIS A 40 -3.75 15.83 -18.26
N TYR A 41 -4.50 14.89 -17.72
CA TYR A 41 -4.01 13.77 -16.92
C TYR A 41 -3.07 12.88 -17.74
N HIS A 42 -3.50 12.44 -18.92
CA HIS A 42 -2.69 11.55 -19.76
C HIS A 42 -1.50 12.24 -20.43
N ARG A 43 -1.63 13.52 -20.81
CA ARG A 43 -0.58 14.25 -21.54
C ARG A 43 0.44 14.94 -20.63
N ASN A 44 0.03 15.42 -19.46
CA ASN A 44 0.91 16.20 -18.59
C ASN A 44 1.22 15.44 -17.29
N LEU A 45 0.19 14.97 -16.56
CA LEU A 45 0.38 14.40 -15.23
C LEU A 45 1.10 13.06 -15.25
N ILE A 46 0.72 12.13 -16.14
CA ILE A 46 1.40 10.82 -16.25
C ILE A 46 2.86 10.96 -16.71
N PRO A 47 3.19 11.72 -17.77
CA PRO A 47 4.58 11.90 -18.17
C PRO A 47 5.40 12.59 -17.08
N PHE A 48 4.86 13.62 -16.43
CA PHE A 48 5.54 14.29 -15.32
C PHE A 48 5.79 13.33 -14.14
N ALA A 49 4.81 12.51 -13.78
CA ALA A 49 4.93 11.46 -12.77
C ALA A 49 6.01 10.42 -13.11
N ASN A 50 6.22 10.17 -14.40
CA ASN A 50 7.18 9.20 -14.93
C ASN A 50 8.54 9.81 -15.28
N GLN A 51 8.71 11.12 -15.13
CA GLN A 51 10.02 11.74 -15.22
C GLN A 51 10.83 11.33 -14.00
N ILE A 52 11.65 10.29 -14.17
CA ILE A 52 12.74 10.01 -13.25
C ILE A 52 13.61 11.27 -13.28
N CYS A 53 13.83 11.87 -12.12
CA CYS A 53 14.69 13.04 -11.99
C CYS A 53 16.11 12.52 -11.75
N PRO A 54 16.95 12.34 -12.79
CA PRO A 54 18.29 11.77 -12.61
C PRO A 54 19.16 12.65 -11.71
N THR A 55 18.85 13.94 -11.62
CA THR A 55 19.57 14.91 -10.79
C THR A 55 19.19 14.83 -9.31
N ARG A 56 18.14 14.10 -8.95
CA ARG A 56 17.73 13.94 -7.56
C ARG A 56 18.08 12.53 -7.10
N PRO A 57 19.20 12.33 -6.39
CA PRO A 57 19.53 11.02 -5.85
C PRO A 57 18.39 10.54 -4.94
N PRO A 58 18.19 9.21 -4.84
CA PRO A 58 17.25 8.65 -3.88
C PRO A 58 17.53 9.23 -2.49
N ALA A 59 16.47 9.44 -1.70
CA ALA A 59 16.65 9.90 -0.34
C ALA A 59 17.59 8.93 0.39
N PRO A 60 18.66 9.41 1.06
CA PRO A 60 19.60 8.53 1.72
C PRO A 60 18.87 7.70 2.78
N TYR A 61 19.31 6.45 2.96
CA TYR A 61 18.82 5.61 4.05
C TYR A 61 19.07 6.32 5.38
N ARG A 62 17.98 6.61 6.10
CA ARG A 62 18.00 7.44 7.32
C ARG A 62 19.07 7.01 8.30
N ASP A 63 19.21 5.69 8.50
CA ASP A 63 20.11 5.09 9.48
C ASP A 63 21.35 4.43 8.86
N TYR A 64 21.54 4.52 7.53
CA TYR A 64 22.64 3.89 6.81
C TYR A 64 23.16 4.84 5.73
N ARG A 65 23.71 5.97 6.17
CA ARG A 65 24.23 7.00 5.26
C ARG A 65 25.38 6.44 4.42
N ASP A 66 26.30 5.74 5.08
CA ASP A 66 27.46 5.14 4.44
C ASP A 66 27.07 3.83 3.73
N VAL A 67 27.61 3.63 2.54
CA VAL A 67 27.32 2.49 1.66
C VAL A 67 27.64 1.17 2.36
N GLY A 68 28.79 1.08 3.04
CA GLY A 68 29.21 -0.11 3.78
C GLY A 68 28.27 -0.49 4.93
N GLU A 69 27.53 0.46 5.52
CA GLU A 69 26.59 0.13 6.59
C GLU A 69 25.33 -0.56 6.10
N ARG A 70 25.01 -0.46 4.80
CA ARG A 70 23.84 -1.11 4.19
C ARG A 70 23.96 -2.63 4.21
N VAL A 71 25.18 -3.16 4.31
CA VAL A 71 25.50 -4.58 4.56
C VAL A 71 24.95 -5.03 5.91
N LYS A 72 25.02 -4.19 6.95
CA LYS A 72 24.40 -4.45 8.26
C LYS A 72 22.87 -4.50 8.15
N LEU A 73 22.26 -3.71 7.27
CA LEU A 73 20.81 -3.72 7.04
C LEU A 73 20.36 -5.06 6.44
N LEU A 74 21.01 -5.56 5.39
CA LEU A 74 20.69 -6.87 4.82
C LEU A 74 20.82 -7.99 5.86
N SER A 75 21.92 -7.97 6.62
CA SER A 75 22.17 -8.90 7.73
C SER A 75 21.01 -8.93 8.73
N ARG A 76 20.57 -7.74 9.19
CA ARG A 76 19.42 -7.58 10.10
C ARG A 76 18.10 -8.09 9.50
N ILE A 77 17.88 -7.89 8.19
CA ILE A 77 16.67 -8.39 7.51
C ILE A 77 16.67 -9.92 7.52
N ILE A 78 17.79 -10.55 7.17
CA ILE A 78 17.94 -12.01 7.16
C ILE A 78 17.75 -12.58 8.56
N ASP A 79 18.44 -12.02 9.56
CA ASP A 79 18.35 -12.49 10.96
C ASP A 79 16.90 -12.46 11.46
N ARG A 80 16.16 -11.36 11.23
CA ARG A 80 14.75 -11.25 11.60
C ARG A 80 13.85 -12.25 10.88
N ARG A 81 14.15 -12.57 9.61
CA ARG A 81 13.38 -13.55 8.84
C ARG A 81 13.64 -14.97 9.32
N LEU A 82 14.90 -15.30 9.65
CA LEU A 82 15.28 -16.57 10.23
C LEU A 82 14.68 -16.78 11.63
N GLU A 83 14.69 -15.74 12.47
CA GLU A 83 14.07 -15.78 13.80
C GLU A 83 12.56 -16.01 13.70
N ALA A 84 11.87 -15.27 12.82
CA ALA A 84 10.44 -15.47 12.58
C ALA A 84 10.12 -16.89 12.07
N HIS A 85 10.97 -17.44 11.18
CA HIS A 85 10.84 -18.81 10.71
C HIS A 85 11.03 -19.82 11.86
N TYR A 86 12.05 -19.65 12.69
CA TYR A 86 12.31 -20.52 13.83
C TYR A 86 11.11 -20.61 14.78
N HIS A 87 10.46 -19.47 15.06
CA HIS A 87 9.24 -19.45 15.86
C HIS A 87 8.08 -20.20 15.21
N LEU A 88 7.92 -20.11 13.89
CA LEU A 88 6.87 -20.80 13.14
C LEU A 88 7.13 -22.32 13.04
N THR A 89 8.36 -22.75 12.78
CA THR A 89 8.72 -24.17 12.74
C THR A 89 8.47 -24.84 14.09
N LYS A 90 8.77 -24.13 15.19
CA LYS A 90 8.50 -24.62 16.55
C LYS A 90 7.00 -24.86 16.80
N SER A 91 6.11 -24.11 16.14
CA SER A 91 4.66 -24.32 16.29
C SER A 91 4.08 -25.37 15.35
N THR A 92 4.61 -25.53 14.14
CA THR A 92 3.91 -26.24 13.05
C THR A 92 4.48 -27.64 12.76
N GLN A 93 5.61 -28.03 13.37
CA GLN A 93 6.29 -29.32 13.17
C GLN A 93 6.75 -29.63 11.71
N GLU A 94 6.41 -28.78 10.74
CA GLU A 94 6.86 -28.87 9.36
C GLU A 94 8.31 -28.35 9.21
N VAL A 95 9.21 -29.21 8.73
CA VAL A 95 10.63 -28.89 8.57
C VAL A 95 10.88 -28.28 7.19
N VAL A 96 10.62 -26.98 7.06
CA VAL A 96 11.05 -26.22 5.87
C VAL A 96 12.49 -25.73 6.08
N SER A 97 13.32 -25.83 5.05
CA SER A 97 14.70 -25.32 5.10
C SER A 97 14.71 -23.79 5.26
N ALA A 98 15.59 -23.28 6.12
CA ALA A 98 15.84 -21.84 6.25
C ALA A 98 16.22 -21.19 4.89
N SER A 99 17.00 -21.90 4.06
CA SER A 99 17.39 -21.42 2.73
C SER A 99 16.18 -21.31 1.80
N GLU A 100 15.24 -22.25 1.88
CA GLU A 100 14.02 -22.23 1.08
C GLU A 100 13.09 -21.08 1.48
N VAL A 101 12.95 -20.80 2.78
CA VAL A 101 12.16 -19.66 3.26
C VAL A 101 12.75 -18.33 2.81
N LEU A 102 14.07 -18.18 2.88
CA LEU A 102 14.74 -16.97 2.43
C LEU A 102 14.71 -16.84 0.90
N TYR A 103 14.87 -17.94 0.17
CA TYR A 103 14.73 -17.94 -1.29
C TYR A 103 13.33 -17.50 -1.69
N ASN A 104 12.28 -18.08 -1.10
CA ASN A 104 10.88 -17.71 -1.37
C ASN A 104 10.61 -16.25 -1.01
N PHE A 105 11.18 -15.76 0.10
CA PHE A 105 11.10 -14.35 0.46
C PHE A 105 11.72 -13.45 -0.61
N ILE A 106 12.93 -13.75 -1.07
CA ILE A 106 13.62 -12.99 -2.13
C ILE A 106 12.83 -13.08 -3.44
N GLU A 107 12.43 -14.29 -3.83
CA GLU A 107 11.69 -14.57 -5.06
C GLU A 107 10.35 -13.82 -5.13
N SER A 108 9.71 -13.55 -3.98
CA SER A 108 8.47 -12.75 -3.92
C SER A 108 8.65 -11.30 -4.41
N TRP A 109 9.90 -10.80 -4.45
CA TRP A 109 10.25 -9.49 -5.00
C TRP A 109 10.47 -9.51 -6.52
N PHE A 110 10.28 -10.65 -7.18
CA PHE A 110 10.38 -10.78 -8.62
C PHE A 110 9.00 -11.02 -9.25
N CYS A 111 8.86 -10.61 -10.50
CA CYS A 111 7.76 -10.98 -11.38
C CYS A 111 8.20 -12.21 -12.17
N LYS A 112 7.41 -13.30 -12.11
CA LYS A 112 7.63 -14.50 -12.91
C LYS A 112 6.90 -14.34 -14.24
N LYS A 113 7.64 -14.27 -15.34
CA LYS A 113 7.06 -14.28 -16.69
C LYS A 113 6.59 -15.70 -17.00
N LYS A 114 5.27 -15.92 -17.07
CA LYS A 114 4.72 -17.18 -17.57
C LYS A 114 5.13 -17.35 -19.04
N VAL A 115 5.53 -18.57 -19.40
CA VAL A 115 6.05 -18.91 -20.75
C VAL A 115 5.02 -18.57 -21.84
N ASP A 116 3.72 -18.65 -21.52
CA ASP A 116 2.63 -18.47 -22.50
C ASP A 116 1.90 -17.11 -22.40
N ASP A 117 2.14 -16.30 -21.37
CA ASP A 117 1.53 -14.96 -21.29
C ASP A 117 2.44 -13.92 -21.95
N ILE A 118 2.28 -13.76 -23.26
CA ILE A 118 2.90 -12.70 -24.05
C ILE A 118 2.44 -11.31 -23.60
N LYS A 119 1.31 -11.22 -22.87
CA LYS A 119 0.90 -10.01 -22.16
C LYS A 119 1.36 -10.09 -20.70
N TYR A 120 2.40 -9.31 -20.40
CA TYR A 120 2.78 -8.97 -19.03
C TYR A 120 1.54 -8.46 -18.27
N THR A 121 0.91 -9.33 -17.48
CA THR A 121 -0.13 -8.92 -16.53
C THR A 121 0.58 -8.20 -15.39
N ARG A 122 0.35 -6.89 -15.30
CA ARG A 122 1.09 -5.98 -14.41
C ARG A 122 0.84 -6.36 -12.95
N PHE A 123 1.69 -5.91 -12.02
CA PHE A 123 1.54 -6.09 -10.56
C PHE A 123 0.10 -5.89 -10.03
N SER A 124 -0.55 -4.85 -10.57
CA SER A 124 -1.98 -4.61 -10.73
C SER A 124 -2.94 -5.83 -10.72
N GLU A 125 -2.63 -6.86 -11.50
CA GLU A 125 -3.43 -8.04 -11.80
C GLU A 125 -2.88 -9.30 -11.11
N GLN A 126 -1.65 -9.27 -10.62
CA GLN A 126 -0.95 -10.42 -10.01
C GLN A 126 -0.94 -10.40 -8.48
N LEU A 127 -1.43 -9.34 -7.84
CA LEU A 127 -1.74 -9.33 -6.42
C LEU A 127 -3.03 -10.12 -6.18
N ASP A 128 -2.93 -11.43 -6.35
CA ASP A 128 -3.96 -12.33 -5.86
C ASP A 128 -3.89 -12.30 -4.33
N ILE A 129 -4.81 -11.55 -3.72
CA ILE A 129 -4.93 -11.37 -2.26
C ILE A 129 -5.02 -12.73 -1.54
N THR A 130 -5.37 -13.80 -2.26
CA THR A 130 -5.44 -15.16 -1.73
C THR A 130 -4.06 -15.83 -1.54
N THR A 131 -3.02 -15.40 -2.26
CA THR A 131 -1.66 -16.02 -2.19
C THR A 131 -0.69 -15.27 -1.26
N LEU A 132 -0.99 -14.02 -0.91
CA LEU A 132 -0.32 -13.37 0.21
C LEU A 132 -0.89 -13.97 1.51
N GLY A 133 -0.26 -15.07 1.94
CA GLY A 133 -0.56 -15.71 3.21
C GLY A 133 -0.70 -14.69 4.34
N VAL A 134 -1.65 -14.98 5.23
CA VAL A 134 -2.19 -14.19 6.35
C VAL A 134 -1.13 -13.64 7.34
N GLY A 135 0.17 -13.82 7.10
CA GLY A 135 1.28 -13.55 8.03
C GLY A 135 1.91 -12.14 8.02
N LEU A 136 1.38 -11.15 7.28
CA LEU A 136 1.86 -9.75 7.38
C LEU A 136 0.92 -8.83 8.17
N CYS A 137 -0.17 -9.37 8.71
CA CYS A 137 -1.00 -8.74 9.73
C CYS A 137 -1.08 -9.71 10.91
N PRO A 138 -0.98 -9.25 12.17
CA PRO A 138 -1.33 -10.11 13.30
C PRO A 138 -2.79 -10.57 13.14
N PRO A 139 -3.11 -11.84 13.47
CA PRO A 139 -4.48 -12.33 13.35
C PRO A 139 -5.39 -11.49 14.23
N LEU A 140 -6.43 -10.90 13.61
CA LEU A 140 -7.61 -10.46 14.33
C LEU A 140 -8.27 -11.73 14.86
N SER A 141 -8.01 -12.08 16.11
CA SER A 141 -8.76 -13.07 16.87
C SER A 141 -10.17 -12.53 17.12
N LEU A 142 -11.02 -12.59 16.10
CA LEU A 142 -12.47 -12.60 16.30
C LEU A 142 -12.85 -14.04 16.63
N SER A 143 -13.10 -14.27 17.91
CA SER A 143 -13.79 -15.42 18.44
C SER A 143 -15.17 -15.53 17.79
N SER A 144 -15.28 -16.27 16.69
CA SER A 144 -16.56 -16.77 16.22
C SER A 144 -16.98 -17.90 17.15
N TYR A 145 -17.92 -17.57 18.04
CA TYR A 145 -18.77 -18.51 18.74
C TYR A 145 -19.39 -19.48 17.72
N SER A 146 -19.10 -20.76 17.90
CA SER A 146 -19.72 -21.86 17.16
C SER A 146 -21.17 -21.99 17.59
N PHE A 147 -22.11 -21.90 16.64
CA PHE A 147 -23.49 -22.29 16.84
C PHE A 147 -23.74 -23.53 15.98
N GLY A 148 -24.18 -24.60 16.64
CA GLY A 148 -24.29 -25.94 16.09
C GLY A 148 -25.34 -26.10 15.00
N GLY A 149 -25.05 -27.01 14.08
CA GLY A 149 -25.99 -27.55 13.10
C GLY A 149 -25.63 -29.01 12.86
N THR A 150 -26.29 -29.90 13.60
CA THR A 150 -26.32 -31.34 13.37
C THR A 150 -27.09 -31.67 12.09
N SER A 151 -26.49 -32.48 11.23
CA SER A 151 -27.25 -33.35 10.32
C SER A 151 -26.46 -34.62 10.05
N ASN A 152 -26.94 -35.71 10.65
CA ASN A 152 -26.61 -37.07 10.31
C ASN A 152 -27.16 -37.39 8.92
N ILE A 153 -26.36 -37.98 8.03
CA ILE A 153 -26.82 -38.92 7.01
C ILE A 153 -25.75 -40.02 6.92
N THR A 154 -26.19 -41.23 7.27
CA THR A 154 -25.50 -42.51 7.10
C THR A 154 -25.79 -43.09 5.71
N ASP A 155 -25.09 -44.19 5.43
CA ASP A 155 -25.34 -45.23 4.42
C ASP A 155 -24.36 -45.14 3.24
N ASP A 156 -23.32 -45.97 3.18
CA ASP A 156 -23.22 -47.44 3.03
C ASP A 156 -23.05 -47.83 1.55
N ASP A 157 -22.35 -48.95 1.36
CA ASP A 157 -22.05 -49.71 0.15
C ASP A 157 -20.71 -49.46 -0.56
N GLY A 158 -19.93 -50.54 -0.66
CA GLY A 158 -19.14 -50.77 -1.88
C GLY A 158 -17.76 -51.40 -1.74
N PHE A 159 -17.65 -52.55 -1.08
CA PHE A 159 -16.48 -53.42 -1.15
C PHE A 159 -16.22 -53.89 -2.60
N THR A 160 -15.07 -53.56 -3.20
CA THR A 160 -14.45 -54.39 -4.25
C THR A 160 -12.93 -54.39 -4.13
N SER A 161 -12.41 -55.56 -3.79
CA SER A 161 -11.00 -55.95 -3.81
C SER A 161 -10.65 -56.55 -5.18
N SER A 162 -9.71 -55.95 -5.90
CA SER A 162 -8.95 -56.48 -7.05
C SER A 162 -8.08 -55.30 -7.50
N SER A 163 -6.81 -55.36 -7.88
CA SER A 163 -5.82 -56.38 -8.21
C SER A 163 -4.55 -55.57 -8.51
N ASN A 164 -3.38 -56.20 -8.38
CA ASN A 164 -2.08 -55.58 -8.66
C ASN A 164 -2.05 -54.90 -10.04
N ASP A 165 -1.79 -53.59 -10.07
CA ASP A 165 -1.29 -52.91 -11.26
C ASP A 165 -0.15 -51.97 -10.86
N SER A 166 0.99 -52.23 -11.47
CA SER A 166 2.27 -51.55 -11.29
C SER A 166 2.17 -50.06 -11.58
N LEU A 167 2.29 -49.28 -10.50
CA LEU A 167 2.44 -47.83 -10.52
C LEU A 167 3.68 -47.44 -11.36
N PRO A 168 3.55 -46.63 -12.44
CA PRO A 168 4.72 -46.10 -13.10
C PRO A 168 5.43 -45.13 -12.15
N GLN A 169 6.74 -45.30 -12.00
CA GLN A 169 7.63 -44.42 -11.24
C GLN A 169 7.54 -42.97 -11.77
N LEU A 170 6.60 -42.20 -11.23
CA LEU A 170 6.45 -40.76 -11.44
C LEU A 170 7.33 -39.98 -10.44
N VAL A 171 8.51 -40.53 -10.14
CA VAL A 171 9.49 -40.01 -9.18
C VAL A 171 10.75 -39.67 -9.97
N ASN A 172 10.76 -38.52 -10.66
CA ASN A 172 11.97 -37.70 -10.85
C ASN A 172 11.79 -36.44 -11.72
N ASN A 173 10.66 -36.25 -12.40
CA ASN A 173 10.50 -35.06 -13.26
C ASN A 173 10.35 -33.72 -12.51
N LYS A 174 10.04 -33.74 -11.20
CA LYS A 174 10.01 -32.51 -10.38
C LYS A 174 11.40 -31.89 -10.15
N ASN A 175 12.48 -32.69 -10.20
CA ASN A 175 13.84 -32.18 -10.00
C ASN A 175 14.43 -31.55 -11.26
N VAL A 176 14.06 -32.05 -12.45
CA VAL A 176 14.59 -31.54 -13.73
C VAL A 176 13.99 -30.17 -14.07
N GLN A 177 12.71 -29.95 -13.76
CA GLN A 177 12.04 -28.67 -14.05
C GLN A 177 12.33 -27.57 -13.02
N LYS A 178 12.80 -27.94 -11.81
CA LYS A 178 13.21 -26.96 -10.77
C LYS A 178 14.51 -26.23 -11.14
N ASN A 179 15.35 -26.80 -12.02
CA ASN A 179 16.68 -26.25 -12.34
C ASN A 179 16.70 -25.12 -13.37
N THR A 180 15.69 -24.97 -14.22
CA THR A 180 15.69 -23.93 -15.27
C THR A 180 15.06 -22.61 -14.81
N ALA A 181 14.28 -22.62 -13.74
CA ALA A 181 13.53 -21.47 -13.25
C ALA A 181 14.08 -20.89 -11.93
N SER A 182 15.39 -20.92 -11.71
CA SER A 182 16.02 -20.29 -10.54
C SER A 182 16.47 -18.85 -10.84
N LEU A 183 16.47 -18.01 -9.80
CA LEU A 183 17.10 -16.69 -9.82
C LEU A 183 18.58 -16.82 -10.12
N ARG A 184 19.09 -15.96 -11.00
CA ARG A 184 20.51 -15.90 -11.36
C ARG A 184 21.16 -14.63 -10.81
N ARG A 185 22.48 -14.58 -10.87
CA ARG A 185 23.28 -13.51 -10.26
C ARG A 185 22.90 -12.13 -10.81
N ASP A 186 22.78 -11.97 -12.12
CA ASP A 186 22.48 -10.67 -12.73
C ASP A 186 21.09 -10.15 -12.32
N ASN A 187 20.12 -11.05 -12.12
CA ASN A 187 18.80 -10.68 -11.60
C ASN A 187 18.89 -10.14 -10.16
N MET A 188 19.77 -10.74 -9.36
CA MET A 188 20.03 -10.34 -7.98
C MET A 188 20.84 -9.06 -7.90
N ASP A 189 21.82 -8.85 -8.78
CA ASP A 189 22.60 -7.60 -8.86
C ASP A 189 21.67 -6.43 -9.15
N GLU A 190 20.78 -6.58 -10.13
CA GLU A 190 19.71 -5.63 -10.45
C GLU A 190 18.78 -5.35 -9.25
N PHE A 191 18.35 -6.40 -8.54
CA PHE A 191 17.48 -6.26 -7.37
C PHE A 191 18.19 -5.57 -6.20
N LEU A 192 19.41 -5.98 -5.85
CA LEU A 192 20.17 -5.46 -4.72
C LEU A 192 20.63 -4.02 -4.99
N SER A 193 20.98 -3.70 -6.23
CA SER A 193 21.32 -2.35 -6.66
C SER A 193 20.18 -1.37 -6.41
N TRP A 194 18.98 -1.75 -6.84
CA TRP A 194 17.78 -0.97 -6.55
C TRP A 194 17.46 -0.96 -5.05
N ALA A 195 17.41 -2.12 -4.40
CA ALA A 195 16.91 -2.26 -3.05
C ALA A 195 17.80 -1.57 -2.00
N PHE A 196 19.12 -1.60 -2.16
CA PHE A 196 20.04 -1.03 -1.18
C PHE A 196 20.70 0.26 -1.64
N PHE A 197 20.79 0.52 -2.94
CA PHE A 197 21.43 1.74 -3.44
C PHE A 197 20.44 2.71 -4.09
N GLY A 198 19.27 2.24 -4.52
CA GLY A 198 18.28 3.08 -5.19
C GLY A 198 18.79 3.60 -6.54
N VAL A 199 19.69 2.86 -7.18
CA VAL A 199 20.31 3.14 -8.48
C VAL A 199 20.25 1.90 -9.38
N ASP A 200 20.60 2.06 -10.65
CA ASP A 200 20.75 0.97 -11.60
C ASP A 200 22.07 0.19 -11.38
N CYS A 201 22.13 -1.03 -11.91
CA CYS A 201 23.28 -1.92 -11.77
C CYS A 201 24.56 -1.34 -12.39
N ALA A 202 24.45 -0.64 -13.54
CA ALA A 202 25.63 -0.08 -14.20
C ALA A 202 26.27 1.03 -13.36
N THR A 203 25.47 1.83 -12.65
CA THR A 203 25.98 2.80 -11.68
C THR A 203 26.75 2.11 -10.54
N VAL A 204 26.25 1.00 -10.01
CA VAL A 204 26.92 0.23 -8.95
C VAL A 204 28.24 -0.37 -9.43
N GLU A 205 28.28 -0.90 -10.65
CA GLU A 205 29.50 -1.44 -11.26
C GLU A 205 30.58 -0.37 -11.44
N SER A 206 30.18 0.87 -11.71
CA SER A 206 31.10 2.00 -11.87
C SER A 206 31.65 2.55 -10.55
N ASP A 207 30.94 2.37 -9.43
CA ASP A 207 31.35 2.83 -8.10
C ASP A 207 31.97 1.69 -7.30
N THR A 208 33.29 1.76 -7.06
CA THR A 208 34.05 0.74 -6.33
C THR A 208 33.47 0.41 -4.96
N ASN A 209 32.98 1.41 -4.21
CA ASN A 209 32.43 1.20 -2.86
C ASN A 209 31.09 0.46 -2.91
N MET A 210 30.25 0.78 -3.90
CA MET A 210 28.96 0.09 -4.06
C MET A 210 29.15 -1.34 -4.57
N ASN A 211 30.09 -1.54 -5.50
CA ASN A 211 30.42 -2.88 -6.00
C ASN A 211 31.02 -3.77 -4.90
N GLU A 212 31.88 -3.23 -4.05
CA GLU A 212 32.40 -3.97 -2.88
C GLU A 212 31.27 -4.36 -1.92
N ALA A 213 30.38 -3.42 -1.59
CA ALA A 213 29.21 -3.70 -0.74
C ALA A 213 28.26 -4.73 -1.37
N LEU A 214 28.08 -4.71 -2.69
CA LEU A 214 27.32 -5.71 -3.43
C LEU A 214 27.95 -7.10 -3.28
N GLY A 215 29.28 -7.22 -3.41
CA GLY A 215 30.01 -8.45 -3.11
C GLY A 215 29.77 -8.96 -1.68
N GLN A 216 29.81 -8.05 -0.70
CA GLN A 216 29.53 -8.40 0.70
C GLN A 216 28.09 -8.89 0.91
N PHE A 217 27.11 -8.40 0.15
CA PHE A 217 25.75 -8.94 0.19
C PHE A 217 25.69 -10.42 -0.21
N TYR A 218 26.41 -10.82 -1.24
CA TYR A 218 26.49 -12.24 -1.65
C TYR A 218 27.17 -13.09 -0.58
N THR A 219 28.24 -12.60 0.05
CA THR A 219 28.87 -13.31 1.17
C THR A 219 27.89 -13.54 2.32
N ILE A 220 27.04 -12.55 2.63
CA ILE A 220 25.99 -12.70 3.66
C ILE A 220 24.92 -13.69 3.23
N LEU A 221 24.42 -13.60 2.00
CA LEU A 221 23.40 -14.52 1.48
C LEU A 221 23.93 -15.97 1.45
N GLN A 222 25.18 -16.18 1.07
CA GLN A 222 25.78 -17.50 1.08
C GLN A 222 26.03 -18.02 2.49
N SER A 223 26.67 -17.22 3.36
CA SER A 223 27.05 -17.66 4.71
C SER A 223 25.87 -17.82 5.67
N LYS A 224 24.89 -16.90 5.63
CA LYS A 224 23.73 -16.93 6.53
C LYS A 224 22.53 -17.67 5.96
N ALA A 225 22.27 -17.55 4.66
CA ALA A 225 21.08 -18.13 4.04
C ALA A 225 21.36 -19.44 3.28
N GLY A 226 22.64 -19.80 3.07
CA GLY A 226 23.01 -20.93 2.22
C GLY A 226 22.61 -20.73 0.75
N LEU A 227 22.39 -19.47 0.33
CA LEU A 227 21.93 -19.15 -1.02
C LEU A 227 23.12 -18.89 -1.94
N GLN A 228 23.17 -19.62 -3.04
CA GLN A 228 24.13 -19.41 -4.12
C GLN A 228 23.37 -19.10 -5.41
N PHE A 229 23.87 -18.13 -6.16
CA PHE A 229 23.25 -17.69 -7.41
C PHE A 229 24.23 -17.94 -8.54
N GLU A 230 23.81 -18.77 -9.49
CA GLU A 230 24.60 -19.05 -10.69
C GLU A 230 24.76 -17.79 -11.54
N PRO A 231 25.91 -17.61 -12.23
CA PRO A 231 26.14 -16.46 -13.10
C PRO A 231 25.13 -16.38 -14.26
N GLY A 232 24.91 -15.16 -14.75
CA GLY A 232 24.03 -14.86 -15.88
C GLY A 232 22.66 -14.30 -15.47
N LYS A 233 21.79 -14.11 -16.47
CA LYS A 233 20.47 -13.51 -16.32
C LYS A 233 19.37 -14.49 -16.69
N ASN A 234 18.42 -14.71 -15.78
CA ASN A 234 17.18 -15.41 -16.09
C ASN A 234 16.12 -14.42 -16.60
N THR A 235 15.71 -14.55 -17.85
CA THR A 235 14.70 -13.68 -18.48
C THR A 235 13.28 -13.91 -17.96
N HIS A 236 13.04 -15.01 -17.24
CA HIS A 236 11.75 -15.29 -16.60
C HIS A 236 11.55 -14.52 -15.29
N PHE A 237 12.60 -13.94 -14.72
CA PHE A 237 12.54 -13.18 -13.48
C PHE A 237 12.89 -11.74 -13.75
N ILE A 238 11.94 -10.84 -13.47
CA ILE A 238 12.18 -9.41 -13.51
C ILE A 238 12.00 -8.86 -12.09
N PRO A 239 13.03 -8.25 -11.47
CA PRO A 239 12.89 -7.66 -10.15
C PRO A 239 11.83 -6.54 -10.15
N ARG A 240 11.10 -6.41 -9.04
CA ARG A 240 10.11 -5.34 -8.84
C ARG A 240 10.83 -4.08 -8.37
N TRP A 241 10.88 -3.04 -9.20
CA TRP A 241 11.55 -1.78 -8.90
C TRP A 241 10.53 -0.66 -8.73
N PHE A 242 9.86 -0.63 -7.57
CA PHE A 242 8.74 0.29 -7.35
C PHE A 242 9.05 1.78 -7.57
N THR A 243 10.34 2.18 -7.53
CA THR A 243 10.77 3.56 -7.76
C THR A 243 11.17 3.86 -9.21
N PHE A 244 11.53 2.86 -10.01
CA PHE A 244 11.95 3.02 -11.40
C PHE A 244 10.89 2.59 -12.40
N GLU A 245 9.94 1.77 -11.98
CA GLU A 245 8.80 1.40 -12.79
C GLU A 245 7.97 2.63 -13.14
N ARG A 246 7.62 2.76 -14.43
CA ARG A 246 6.69 3.80 -14.87
C ARG A 246 5.35 3.59 -14.18
N VAL A 247 4.92 4.62 -13.47
CA VAL A 247 3.59 4.74 -12.87
C VAL A 247 2.55 4.59 -13.97
N GLN A 248 1.83 3.48 -13.90
CA GLN A 248 0.65 3.22 -14.70
C GLN A 248 -0.55 3.52 -13.84
N SER A 249 -0.91 4.79 -13.78
CA SER A 249 -2.05 5.20 -12.99
C SER A 249 -3.35 4.99 -13.78
N LEU A 250 -4.31 4.32 -13.16
CA LEU A 250 -5.67 4.21 -13.69
C LEU A 250 -6.33 5.58 -13.64
N TYR A 251 -6.91 6.02 -14.74
CA TYR A 251 -7.68 7.24 -14.75
C TYR A 251 -8.81 7.16 -13.72
N ARG A 252 -8.89 8.17 -12.85
CA ARG A 252 -10.00 8.34 -11.91
C ARG A 252 -10.69 9.65 -12.26
N PRO A 253 -12.03 9.70 -12.28
CA PRO A 253 -12.72 10.93 -12.60
C PRO A 253 -12.38 12.07 -11.64
N PHE A 254 -12.42 13.32 -12.11
CA PHE A 254 -12.10 14.48 -11.28
C PHE A 254 -12.96 14.53 -10.01
N GLY A 255 -14.24 14.18 -10.14
CA GLY A 255 -15.18 14.12 -9.03
C GLY A 255 -14.69 13.27 -7.85
N VAL A 256 -13.91 12.21 -8.10
CA VAL A 256 -13.32 11.38 -7.03
C VAL A 256 -12.28 12.18 -6.23
N TYR A 257 -11.40 12.91 -6.92
CA TYR A 257 -10.40 13.75 -6.26
C TYR A 257 -11.05 14.90 -5.49
N ALA A 258 -12.06 15.54 -6.09
CA ALA A 258 -12.84 16.60 -5.45
C ALA A 258 -13.56 16.10 -4.18
N ALA A 259 -14.19 14.91 -4.24
CA ALA A 259 -14.84 14.31 -3.08
C ALA A 259 -13.83 13.99 -1.96
N MET A 260 -12.64 13.46 -2.30
CA MET A 260 -11.57 13.20 -1.32
C MET A 260 -11.05 14.48 -0.68
N ALA A 261 -10.86 15.55 -1.47
CA ALA A 261 -10.45 16.85 -0.97
C ALA A 261 -11.50 17.47 -0.04
N LEU A 262 -12.79 17.38 -0.42
CA LEU A 262 -13.90 17.85 0.40
C LEU A 262 -13.99 17.07 1.72
N MET A 263 -13.87 15.75 1.68
CA MET A 263 -13.82 14.90 2.87
C MET A 263 -12.67 15.31 3.80
N GLN A 264 -11.46 15.48 3.26
CA GLN A 264 -10.32 15.92 4.06
C GLN A 264 -10.52 17.31 4.66
N PHE A 265 -11.06 18.25 3.88
CA PHE A 265 -11.41 19.58 4.36
C PHE A 265 -12.41 19.52 5.51
N THR A 266 -13.51 18.78 5.34
CA THR A 266 -14.53 18.58 6.38
C THR A 266 -13.92 17.99 7.65
N ALA A 267 -13.05 16.98 7.54
CA ALA A 267 -12.39 16.41 8.72
C ALA A 267 -11.50 17.42 9.44
N ASN A 268 -10.73 18.21 8.69
CA ASN A 268 -9.88 19.25 9.28
C ASN A 268 -10.74 20.31 9.99
N CYS A 269 -11.86 20.72 9.40
CA CYS A 269 -12.82 21.64 10.03
C CYS A 269 -13.41 21.05 11.31
N VAL A 270 -13.84 19.78 11.29
CA VAL A 270 -14.38 19.09 12.47
C VAL A 270 -13.33 19.01 13.59
N LEU A 271 -12.09 18.60 13.27
CA LEU A 271 -10.99 18.56 14.25
C LEU A 271 -10.70 19.95 14.83
N TYR A 272 -10.69 20.98 13.99
CA TYR A 272 -10.50 22.37 14.42
C TYR A 272 -11.61 22.85 15.37
N ILE A 273 -12.88 22.58 15.03
CA ILE A 273 -14.04 22.90 15.89
C ILE A 273 -13.95 22.15 17.23
N MET A 274 -13.42 20.93 17.23
CA MET A 274 -13.18 20.12 18.42
C MET A 274 -11.97 20.59 19.25
N GLY A 275 -11.33 21.72 18.90
CA GLY A 275 -10.22 22.32 19.65
C GLY A 275 -8.85 21.73 19.33
N PHE A 276 -8.73 20.92 18.28
CA PHE A 276 -7.43 20.48 17.80
C PHE A 276 -6.76 21.57 16.99
N ARG A 277 -5.44 21.62 17.06
CA ARG A 277 -4.58 22.51 16.28
C ARG A 277 -3.62 21.67 15.45
N GLN A 278 -3.40 22.07 14.21
CA GLN A 278 -2.44 21.41 13.34
C GLN A 278 -1.05 22.00 13.57
N TYR A 279 -0.06 21.12 13.74
CA TYR A 279 1.35 21.44 13.87
C TYR A 279 2.14 20.69 12.83
N THR A 280 3.37 21.16 12.58
CA THR A 280 4.32 20.54 11.68
C THR A 280 5.64 20.39 12.40
N CYS A 281 6.15 19.17 12.56
CA CYS A 281 7.50 18.94 13.09
C CYS A 281 8.56 19.52 12.13
N GLU A 282 9.77 19.79 12.62
CA GLU A 282 10.90 20.27 11.80
C GLU A 282 11.15 19.41 10.55
N ARG A 283 10.87 18.11 10.64
CA ARG A 283 11.01 17.15 9.53
C ARG A 283 9.85 17.16 8.52
N GLY A 284 8.88 18.06 8.70
CA GLY A 284 7.70 18.22 7.83
C GLY A 284 6.55 17.27 8.14
N LEU A 285 6.60 16.54 9.25
CA LEU A 285 5.51 15.66 9.68
C LEU A 285 4.38 16.51 10.25
N ARG A 286 3.20 16.45 9.61
CA ARG A 286 2.04 17.22 10.05
C ARG A 286 1.18 16.39 10.99
N TYR A 287 0.82 16.98 12.13
CA TYR A 287 0.00 16.31 13.12
C TYR A 287 -1.05 17.23 13.72
N TRP A 288 -2.14 16.65 14.21
CA TRP A 288 -3.14 17.36 15.01
C TRP A 288 -2.87 17.14 16.48
N HIS A 289 -2.92 18.21 17.28
CA HIS A 289 -2.75 18.16 18.73
C HIS A 289 -3.81 19.00 19.43
N ARG A 290 -4.34 18.47 20.53
CA ARG A 290 -5.25 19.15 21.43
C ARG A 290 -4.70 19.08 22.84
N SER A 291 -4.50 20.22 23.49
CA SER A 291 -4.04 20.28 24.88
C SER A 291 -5.13 19.78 25.83
N ALA A 292 -4.73 19.12 26.91
CA ALA A 292 -5.63 18.77 28.01
C ALA A 292 -6.26 20.04 28.62
N ILE A 293 -7.53 19.95 29.01
CA ILE A 293 -8.27 21.10 29.59
C ILE A 293 -7.81 21.33 31.04
N ARG A 294 -7.42 20.26 31.75
CA ARG A 294 -6.89 20.34 33.11
C ARG A 294 -5.46 19.80 33.11
N GLN A 295 -4.53 20.52 33.71
CA GLN A 295 -3.15 20.04 33.96
C GLN A 295 -3.13 18.99 35.09
N GLN A 296 -4.06 18.03 35.09
CA GLN A 296 -3.96 16.91 36.01
C GLN A 296 -2.87 15.97 35.46
N GLN A 297 -1.71 16.00 36.12
CA GLN A 297 -0.49 15.23 35.78
C GLN A 297 -0.67 13.69 35.80
N GLN A 298 -1.89 13.18 35.99
CA GLN A 298 -2.13 11.76 36.22
C GLN A 298 -2.45 10.93 34.96
N TYR A 299 -2.66 11.55 33.80
CA TYR A 299 -2.99 10.82 32.57
C TYR A 299 -1.85 10.82 31.55
N SER A 300 -1.56 9.64 31.01
CA SER A 300 -0.61 9.47 29.91
C SER A 300 -1.20 10.03 28.60
N PRO A 301 -0.39 10.71 27.77
CA PRO A 301 -0.83 11.16 26.45
C PRO A 301 -1.20 9.96 25.56
N PHE A 302 -2.16 10.14 24.65
CA PHE A 302 -2.60 9.11 23.73
C PHE A 302 -2.12 9.40 22.32
N LEU A 303 -1.23 8.56 21.83
CA LEU A 303 -0.63 8.76 20.53
C LEU A 303 -1.33 7.91 19.46
N PHE A 304 -1.91 8.56 18.44
CA PHE A 304 -2.63 7.87 17.37
C PHE A 304 -1.92 7.99 16.02
N PHE A 305 -1.18 6.94 15.67
CA PHE A 305 -0.60 6.81 14.35
C PHE A 305 -1.60 6.16 13.39
N HIS A 306 -1.81 6.80 12.24
CA HIS A 306 -2.50 6.17 11.12
C HIS A 306 -1.64 6.16 9.86
N GLY A 307 -1.89 5.18 9.00
CA GLY A 307 -1.27 5.13 7.69
C GLY A 307 -1.88 6.13 6.72
N ILE A 308 -1.44 6.07 5.46
CA ILE A 308 -2.08 6.81 4.37
C ILE A 308 -3.51 6.28 4.21
N ALA A 309 -4.52 7.14 4.41
CA ALA A 309 -5.92 6.79 4.28
C ALA A 309 -6.60 7.72 3.25
N PRO A 310 -7.43 7.18 2.34
CA PRO A 310 -8.20 8.00 1.41
C PRO A 310 -9.24 8.80 2.22
N GLY A 311 -9.38 10.09 1.92
CA GLY A 311 -10.22 11.00 2.71
C GLY A 311 -9.56 11.52 4.00
N GLY A 312 -8.27 11.26 4.20
CA GLY A 312 -7.50 11.81 5.31
C GLY A 312 -7.97 11.30 6.66
N HIS A 313 -8.48 12.19 7.50
CA HIS A 313 -8.88 11.87 8.88
C HIS A 313 -10.35 11.42 9.02
N VAL A 314 -11.17 11.53 7.96
CA VAL A 314 -12.62 11.22 8.02
C VAL A 314 -12.93 9.86 8.64
N PRO A 315 -12.28 8.74 8.23
CA PRO A 315 -12.62 7.42 8.78
C PRO A 315 -12.37 7.29 10.29
N TYR A 316 -11.53 8.16 10.84
CA TYR A 316 -11.14 8.14 12.25
C TYR A 316 -11.98 9.10 13.10
N LEU A 317 -12.73 10.02 12.49
CA LEU A 317 -13.55 10.98 13.24
C LEU A 317 -14.53 10.32 14.21
N PRO A 318 -15.26 9.24 13.88
CA PRO A 318 -16.15 8.60 14.85
C PRO A 318 -15.41 8.11 16.09
N MET A 319 -14.21 7.52 15.92
CA MET A 319 -13.37 7.09 17.04
C MET A 319 -12.92 8.30 17.89
N VAL A 320 -12.51 9.40 17.24
CA VAL A 320 -12.10 10.61 17.94
C VAL A 320 -13.28 11.21 18.72
N MET A 321 -14.44 11.37 18.07
CA MET A 321 -15.63 12.00 18.63
C MET A 321 -16.29 11.17 19.74
N LEU A 322 -16.44 9.84 19.53
CA LEU A 322 -17.21 8.97 20.42
C LEU A 322 -16.36 8.26 21.46
N GLY A 323 -15.11 7.93 21.14
CA GLY A 323 -14.23 7.19 22.03
C GLY A 323 -13.30 8.12 22.79
N LEU A 324 -12.46 8.82 22.05
CA LEU A 324 -11.30 9.52 22.60
C LEU A 324 -11.65 10.81 23.34
N LEU A 325 -12.71 11.51 22.93
CA LEU A 325 -13.17 12.72 23.63
C LEU A 325 -13.99 12.47 24.90
N ARG A 326 -14.37 11.21 25.20
CA ARG A 326 -15.14 10.91 26.42
C ARG A 326 -14.25 10.82 27.67
N GLY A 327 -12.95 10.64 27.51
CA GLY A 327 -11.96 10.77 28.58
C GLY A 327 -11.43 12.21 28.65
N LYS A 328 -11.62 12.89 29.77
CA LYS A 328 -11.09 14.23 30.01
C LYS A 328 -9.56 14.11 30.15
N ASP A 329 -8.81 14.75 29.26
CA ASP A 329 -7.34 14.87 29.26
C ASP A 329 -6.60 13.93 28.30
N LEU A 330 -7.06 13.87 27.06
CA LEU A 330 -6.39 13.15 25.99
C LEU A 330 -5.58 14.10 25.09
N VAL A 331 -4.25 14.03 25.18
CA VAL A 331 -3.37 14.58 24.15
C VAL A 331 -3.36 13.60 23.00
N ILE A 332 -3.99 13.94 21.88
CA ILE A 332 -3.96 13.12 20.66
C ILE A 332 -2.98 13.76 19.69
N GLU A 333 -2.00 12.99 19.22
CA GLU A 333 -1.22 13.33 18.04
C GLU A 333 -1.67 12.44 16.87
N ILE A 334 -2.34 13.05 15.89
CA ILE A 334 -2.78 12.37 14.65
C ILE A 334 -1.80 12.73 13.55
N SER A 335 -0.87 11.84 13.24
CA SER A 335 0.19 12.13 12.28
C SER A 335 -0.16 11.69 10.86
N SER A 336 -0.08 12.61 9.89
CA SER A 336 -0.19 12.31 8.45
C SER A 336 1.16 12.54 7.76
N SER A 337 1.85 11.46 7.43
CA SER A 337 3.13 11.51 6.74
C SER A 337 2.95 11.62 5.24
N LEU A 338 2.64 12.82 4.73
CA LEU A 338 2.98 13.25 3.38
C LEU A 338 3.06 14.78 3.35
N LYS A 339 4.19 15.32 2.86
CA LYS A 339 4.31 16.74 2.52
C LYS A 339 3.24 17.06 1.47
N THR A 340 2.29 17.90 1.83
CA THR A 340 1.20 18.32 0.94
C THR A 340 1.70 19.36 -0.04
N SER A 341 2.31 18.90 -1.12
CA SER A 341 2.03 19.54 -2.39
C SER A 341 0.66 19.03 -2.87
N PRO A 342 -0.26 19.89 -3.35
CA PRO A 342 -1.54 19.44 -3.93
C PRO A 342 -1.32 18.41 -5.05
N TYR A 343 -0.20 18.52 -5.77
CA TYR A 343 0.24 17.52 -6.76
C TYR A 343 0.63 16.19 -6.13
N LEU A 344 1.15 16.18 -4.90
CA LEU A 344 1.49 14.96 -4.14
C LEU A 344 0.25 14.24 -3.60
N ILE A 345 -0.85 14.96 -3.34
CA ILE A 345 -2.15 14.33 -3.01
C ILE A 345 -2.72 13.67 -4.26
N LEU A 346 -2.72 14.36 -5.40
CA LEU A 346 -3.09 13.76 -6.68
C LEU A 346 -2.20 12.55 -6.98
N PHE A 347 -0.89 12.66 -6.79
CA PHE A 347 0.09 11.60 -7.03
C PHE A 347 -0.04 10.42 -6.05
N ALA A 348 -0.26 10.69 -4.76
CA ALA A 348 -0.52 9.65 -3.77
C ALA A 348 -1.84 8.93 -4.06
N LEU A 349 -2.91 9.64 -4.46
CA LEU A 349 -4.19 9.05 -4.87
C LEU A 349 -4.10 8.29 -6.21
N MET A 350 -3.23 8.75 -7.13
CA MET A 350 -2.87 8.06 -8.36
C MET A 350 -2.10 6.75 -8.10
N LEU A 351 -1.30 6.70 -7.03
CA LEU A 351 -0.58 5.50 -6.57
C LEU A 351 -1.40 4.64 -5.59
N TYR A 352 -2.49 5.17 -5.04
CA TYR A 352 -3.34 4.48 -4.06
C TYR A 352 -4.26 3.46 -4.76
N ARG A 353 -3.66 2.40 -5.28
CA ARG A 353 -4.36 1.18 -5.72
C ARG A 353 -4.43 0.13 -4.60
N ARG A 354 -3.98 0.43 -3.38
CA ARG A 354 -3.58 -0.64 -2.44
C ARG A 354 -4.45 -0.94 -1.22
N LYS A 355 -5.66 -0.37 -1.05
CA LYS A 355 -6.63 -0.91 -0.08
C LYS A 355 -8.09 -0.75 -0.54
N ILE A 356 -8.66 -1.82 -1.09
CA ILE A 356 -10.10 -2.03 -1.30
C ILE A 356 -10.88 -2.13 0.03
N LEU A 357 -10.19 -2.14 1.18
CA LEU A 357 -10.80 -2.11 2.52
C LEU A 357 -11.66 -0.87 2.79
N CYS A 358 -11.43 0.27 2.14
CA CYS A 358 -12.15 1.50 2.50
C CYS A 358 -13.60 1.54 1.96
N MET A 359 -13.89 0.86 0.84
CA MET A 359 -15.25 0.77 0.29
C MET A 359 -16.09 -0.26 1.05
N GLU A 360 -15.51 -1.39 1.45
CA GLU A 360 -16.20 -2.39 2.28
C GLU A 360 -16.37 -1.90 3.72
N PHE A 361 -15.40 -1.17 4.28
CA PHE A 361 -15.58 -0.48 5.56
C PHE A 361 -16.68 0.59 5.49
N TRP A 362 -16.81 1.31 4.36
CA TRP A 362 -17.88 2.29 4.16
C TRP A 362 -19.27 1.64 4.01
N LYS A 363 -19.38 0.50 3.31
CA LYS A 363 -20.61 -0.30 3.26
C LYS A 363 -20.99 -0.86 4.65
N LEU A 364 -20.00 -1.38 5.40
CA LEU A 364 -20.20 -1.85 6.78
C LEU A 364 -20.60 -0.71 7.72
N PHE A 365 -19.99 0.47 7.59
CA PHE A 365 -20.30 1.65 8.40
C PHE A 365 -21.72 2.19 8.12
N ILE A 366 -22.12 2.31 6.84
CA ILE A 366 -23.49 2.68 6.47
C ILE A 366 -24.50 1.62 6.96
N ASN A 367 -24.21 0.33 6.80
CA ASN A 367 -25.08 -0.75 7.29
C ASN A 367 -25.17 -0.81 8.83
N THR A 368 -24.14 -0.34 9.55
CA THR A 368 -24.15 -0.26 11.01
C THR A 368 -24.96 0.96 11.47
N LEU A 369 -24.82 2.10 10.79
CA LEU A 369 -25.60 3.31 11.08
C LEU A 369 -27.10 3.14 10.77
N THR A 370 -27.47 2.35 9.77
CA THR A 370 -28.88 2.06 9.45
C THR A 370 -29.54 1.09 10.43
N ARG A 371 -28.76 0.32 11.20
CA ARG A 371 -29.25 -0.62 12.23
C ARG A 371 -29.36 -0.03 13.64
N ILE A 372 -29.00 1.24 13.83
CA ILE A 372 -29.08 1.96 15.11
C ILE A 372 -30.36 2.83 15.20
N LYS A 373 -31.28 2.66 14.25
CA LYS A 373 -32.70 3.05 14.41
C LYS A 373 -33.50 1.81 14.76
#